data_AF-A0A2A7U056-F1
#
_entry.id   AF-A0A2A7U056-F1
#
_cell.length_a   1.000
_cell.length_b   1.000
_cell.length_c   1.000
_cell.angle_alpha   90.00
_cell.angle_beta   90.00
_cell.angle_gamma   90.00
#
_symmetry.space_group_name_H-M   'P 1'
#
loop_
_entity.id
_entity.type
_entity.pdbx_description
1 polymer ?
#
loop_
_entity_poly.entity_id
_entity_poly.type
_entity_poly.pdbx_seq_one_letter_code
_entity_poly.pdbx_strand_id
1 'polypeptide(L)'
;MPHQPLSRIYRNLNYEIHYMMSFIGGCLEIVSFMFLYKALIGYMTSNMIFGIAALAQGGMDFESYYHIAIILIWMLLAALHPLLANRYQARLTSPWQGYAIAMSINCLLLLAFMLLGAALMRHGQLGDKPTLAVMPLVTLGLVFMYIQNFVIKHGGTRQPTATSVVTSVYVLMMSRLSSLFAGQRTRRERVVLFHEGMHYLLVIGHFFIGALITALLSRQMGFYSLLPALLALLLFTLRIWVRHGRYRALTDLGRV
;
A
#
# COMPACT_ATOMS: atom_id res chain seq x y z
N MET A 1 0.70 -1.66 30.97
CA MET A 1 -0.47 -2.32 30.31
C MET A 1 -0.30 -3.82 30.42
N PRO A 2 -1.25 -4.55 31.05
CA PRO A 2 -1.11 -5.99 31.28
C PRO A 2 -1.16 -6.77 29.97
N HIS A 3 -0.37 -7.84 29.92
CA HIS A 3 -0.10 -8.70 28.78
C HIS A 3 -1.39 -9.23 28.13
N GLN A 4 -1.70 -8.75 26.92
CA GLN A 4 -2.74 -9.37 26.10
C GLN A 4 -2.21 -10.71 25.56
N PRO A 5 -3.02 -11.79 25.58
CA PRO A 5 -2.63 -13.07 25.00
C PRO A 5 -2.27 -12.91 23.51
N LEU A 6 -1.29 -13.68 23.05
CA LEU A 6 -0.69 -13.56 21.71
C LEU A 6 -1.69 -13.74 20.56
N SER A 7 -2.75 -14.52 20.78
CA SER A 7 -3.89 -14.65 19.87
C SER A 7 -4.68 -13.35 19.69
N ARG A 8 -4.61 -12.40 20.64
CA ARG A 8 -5.20 -11.06 20.53
C ARG A 8 -4.35 -10.08 19.74
N ILE A 9 -3.03 -10.30 19.59
CA ILE A 9 -2.15 -9.43 18.79
C ILE A 9 -2.57 -9.48 17.31
N TYR A 10 -2.92 -10.67 16.81
CA TYR A 10 -3.48 -10.88 15.46
C TYR A 10 -4.94 -10.41 15.30
N ARG A 11 -5.60 -9.99 16.39
CA ARG A 11 -6.96 -9.41 16.39
C ARG A 11 -6.95 -7.89 16.50
N ASN A 12 -5.77 -7.25 16.56
CA ASN A 12 -5.74 -5.81 16.57
C ASN A 12 -6.00 -5.32 15.14
N LEU A 13 -7.04 -4.51 14.98
CA LEU A 13 -7.52 -3.94 13.73
C LEU A 13 -6.38 -3.36 12.87
N ASN A 14 -5.34 -2.82 13.50
CA ASN A 14 -4.17 -2.28 12.81
C ASN A 14 -3.36 -3.34 12.04
N TYR A 15 -3.21 -4.55 12.58
CA TYR A 15 -2.55 -5.65 11.86
C TYR A 15 -3.39 -6.11 10.66
N GLU A 16 -4.70 -6.17 10.83
CA GLU A 16 -5.61 -6.50 9.73
C GLU A 16 -5.55 -5.43 8.61
N ILE A 17 -5.44 -4.14 8.97
CA ILE A 17 -5.19 -3.05 8.01
C ILE A 17 -3.87 -3.29 7.27
N HIS A 18 -2.79 -3.63 7.97
CA HIS A 18 -1.50 -3.89 7.33
C HIS A 18 -1.59 -5.03 6.30
N TYR A 19 -2.22 -6.16 6.65
CA TYR A 19 -2.34 -7.31 5.75
C TYR A 19 -3.23 -7.00 4.55
N MET A 20 -4.38 -6.36 4.76
CA MET A 20 -5.27 -5.94 3.67
C MET A 20 -4.60 -4.95 2.73
N MET A 21 -3.94 -3.92 3.27
CA MET A 21 -3.22 -2.95 2.45
C MET A 21 -2.05 -3.61 1.71
N SER A 22 -1.38 -4.58 2.31
CA SER A 22 -0.33 -5.36 1.62
C SER A 22 -0.89 -6.17 0.45
N PHE A 23 -2.03 -6.83 0.65
CA PHE A 23 -2.75 -7.53 -0.42
C PHE A 23 -3.10 -6.58 -1.57
N ILE A 24 -3.73 -5.44 -1.26
CA ILE A 24 -4.15 -4.45 -2.27
C ILE A 24 -2.94 -3.84 -2.98
N GLY A 25 -1.85 -3.58 -2.24
CA GLY A 25 -0.58 -3.14 -2.81
C GLY A 25 -0.05 -4.13 -3.84
N GLY A 26 -0.06 -5.43 -3.51
CA GLY A 26 0.33 -6.49 -4.46
C GLY A 26 -0.53 -6.51 -5.71
N CYS A 27 -1.85 -6.35 -5.57
CA CYS A 27 -2.79 -6.27 -6.69
C CYS A 27 -2.48 -5.08 -7.61
N LEU A 28 -2.25 -3.89 -7.06
CA LEU A 28 -1.99 -2.70 -7.87
C LEU A 28 -0.61 -2.76 -8.56
N GLU A 29 0.41 -3.21 -7.83
CA GLU A 29 1.77 -3.33 -8.36
C GLU A 29 1.84 -4.28 -9.54
N ILE A 30 1.18 -5.44 -9.47
CA ILE A 30 1.22 -6.40 -10.56
C ILE A 30 0.46 -5.91 -11.80
N VAL A 31 -0.67 -5.22 -11.63
CA VAL A 31 -1.42 -4.61 -12.74
C VAL A 31 -0.59 -3.51 -13.39
N SER A 32 0.06 -2.68 -12.58
CA SER A 32 0.93 -1.61 -13.07
C SER A 32 2.14 -2.20 -13.80
N PHE A 33 2.73 -3.26 -13.27
CA PHE A 33 3.83 -3.95 -13.92
C PHE A 33 3.42 -4.54 -15.28
N MET A 34 2.25 -5.18 -15.34
CA MET A 34 1.76 -5.84 -16.55
C MET A 34 1.30 -4.86 -17.64
N PHE A 35 0.62 -3.77 -17.27
CA PHE A 35 -0.05 -2.89 -18.23
C PHE A 35 0.53 -1.48 -18.34
N LEU A 36 1.38 -1.07 -17.40
CA LEU A 36 1.95 0.29 -17.36
C LEU A 36 3.47 0.24 -17.55
N TYR A 37 3.92 -0.55 -18.52
CA TYR A 37 5.32 -0.58 -18.99
C TYR A 37 6.32 -0.90 -17.86
N LYS A 38 6.02 -1.94 -17.06
CA LYS A 38 6.84 -2.34 -15.90
C LYS A 38 6.99 -1.25 -14.83
N ALA A 39 6.14 -0.21 -14.85
CA ALA A 39 6.09 0.79 -13.80
C ALA A 39 5.62 0.15 -12.50
N LEU A 40 6.55 0.01 -11.56
CA LEU A 40 6.26 -0.38 -10.19
C LEU A 40 5.92 0.88 -9.39
N ILE A 41 4.64 1.21 -9.31
CA ILE A 41 4.14 2.51 -8.83
C ILE A 41 4.53 2.79 -7.38
N GLY A 42 4.75 1.78 -6.54
CA GLY A 42 5.26 1.93 -5.18
C GLY A 42 6.77 1.77 -5.05
N TYR A 43 7.51 1.40 -6.10
CA TYR A 43 8.96 1.14 -6.02
C TYR A 43 9.76 2.16 -6.83
N MET A 44 10.10 3.28 -6.19
CA MET A 44 10.83 4.38 -6.83
C MET A 44 12.23 3.97 -7.33
N THR A 45 12.92 3.10 -6.59
CA THR A 45 14.25 2.62 -7.00
C THR A 45 14.22 1.85 -8.31
N SER A 46 13.20 1.00 -8.53
CA SER A 46 13.05 0.27 -9.80
C SER A 46 12.82 1.24 -10.97
N ASN A 47 11.93 2.23 -10.79
CA ASN A 47 11.72 3.27 -11.80
C ASN A 47 13.00 4.08 -12.07
N MET A 48 13.82 4.34 -11.05
CA MET A 48 15.10 5.01 -11.22
C MET A 48 16.06 4.20 -12.11
N ILE A 49 16.16 2.89 -11.87
CA ILE A 49 17.01 2.00 -12.67
C ILE A 49 16.51 1.94 -14.12
N PHE A 50 15.20 1.81 -14.33
CA PHE A 50 14.62 1.81 -15.69
C PHE A 50 14.87 3.15 -16.41
N GLY A 51 14.70 4.28 -15.72
CA GLY A 51 14.98 5.60 -16.28
C GLY A 51 16.44 5.80 -16.66
N ILE A 52 17.39 5.40 -15.78
CA ILE A 52 18.83 5.50 -16.07
C ILE A 52 19.24 4.55 -17.21
N ALA A 53 18.74 3.31 -17.21
CA ALA A 53 19.05 2.35 -18.26
C ALA A 53 18.58 2.84 -19.64
N ALA A 54 17.38 3.42 -19.70
CA ALA A 54 16.83 3.97 -20.94
C ALA A 54 17.63 5.22 -21.42
N LEU A 55 18.05 6.10 -20.50
CA LEU A 55 18.95 7.22 -20.81
C LEU A 55 20.32 6.74 -21.34
N ALA A 56 20.90 5.71 -20.71
CA ALA A 56 22.21 5.18 -21.07
C ALA A 56 22.24 4.52 -22.46
N GLN A 57 21.10 4.01 -22.94
CA GLN A 57 20.97 3.46 -24.29
C GLN A 57 20.83 4.53 -25.39
N GLY A 58 20.95 5.82 -25.04
CA GLY A 58 20.86 6.94 -26.00
C GLY A 58 19.44 7.31 -26.40
N GLY A 59 18.42 6.67 -25.82
CA GLY A 59 17.01 6.95 -26.05
C GLY A 59 16.52 8.09 -25.16
N MET A 60 16.54 9.33 -25.68
CA MET A 60 15.71 10.42 -25.15
C MET A 60 14.24 10.26 -25.57
N ASP A 61 13.75 9.02 -25.61
CA ASP A 61 12.36 8.69 -25.93
C ASP A 61 11.49 8.88 -24.67
N PHE A 62 10.17 9.01 -24.86
CA PHE A 62 9.22 9.24 -23.77
C PHE A 62 9.30 8.18 -22.65
N GLU A 63 9.78 6.97 -22.92
CA GLU A 63 9.99 5.91 -21.94
C GLU A 63 10.98 6.29 -20.82
N SER A 64 12.08 6.96 -21.18
CA SER A 64 13.05 7.48 -20.21
C SER A 64 12.41 8.55 -19.32
N TYR A 65 11.70 9.48 -19.94
CA TYR A 65 10.99 10.55 -19.24
C TYR A 65 9.86 10.03 -18.35
N TYR A 66 9.18 8.98 -18.80
CA TYR A 66 8.07 8.36 -18.09
C TYR A 66 8.48 7.84 -16.71
N HIS A 67 9.54 7.05 -16.63
CA HIS A 67 10.01 6.51 -15.35
C HIS A 67 10.60 7.60 -14.43
N ILE A 68 11.26 8.61 -14.99
CA ILE A 68 11.76 9.75 -14.21
C ILE A 68 10.59 10.60 -13.69
N ALA A 69 9.57 10.84 -14.51
CA ALA A 69 8.38 11.60 -14.13
C ALA A 69 7.62 10.93 -12.98
N ILE A 70 7.54 9.60 -12.95
CA ILE A 70 6.97 8.84 -11.83
C ILE A 70 7.66 9.22 -10.50
N ILE A 71 9.00 9.27 -10.50
CA ILE A 71 9.79 9.62 -9.32
C ILE A 71 9.53 11.07 -8.91
N LEU A 72 9.53 12.00 -9.87
CA LEU A 72 9.28 13.41 -9.59
C LEU A 72 7.88 13.63 -9.01
N ILE A 73 6.85 13.00 -9.58
CA ILE A 73 5.48 13.06 -9.07
C ILE A 73 5.43 12.50 -7.64
N TRP A 74 6.09 11.38 -7.38
CA TRP A 74 6.15 10.81 -6.04
C TRP A 74 6.83 11.73 -5.02
N MET A 75 7.94 12.37 -5.40
CA MET A 75 8.64 13.35 -4.56
C MET A 75 7.75 14.57 -4.26
N LEU A 76 7.01 15.06 -5.26
CA LEU A 76 6.06 16.14 -5.07
C LEU A 76 4.94 15.75 -4.10
N LEU A 77 4.36 14.55 -4.25
CA LEU A 77 3.38 14.02 -3.30
C LEU A 77 3.95 13.94 -1.88
N ALA A 78 5.19 13.44 -1.75
CA ALA A 78 5.88 13.33 -0.47
C ALA A 78 6.17 14.68 0.19
N ALA A 79 6.45 15.73 -0.60
CA ALA A 79 6.69 17.08 -0.11
C ALA A 79 5.39 17.83 0.23
N LEU A 80 4.33 17.65 -0.56
CA LEU A 80 3.04 18.32 -0.37
C LEU A 80 2.24 17.73 0.79
N HIS A 81 2.33 16.42 1.01
CA HIS A 81 1.53 15.75 2.02
C HIS A 81 1.75 16.29 3.44
N PRO A 82 2.98 16.50 3.97
CA PRO A 82 3.19 17.10 5.29
C PRO A 82 2.54 18.49 5.43
N LEU A 83 2.57 19.30 4.38
CA LEU A 83 1.96 20.63 4.37
C LEU A 83 0.44 20.55 4.53
N LEU A 84 -0.19 19.56 3.91
CA LEU A 84 -1.62 19.30 4.01
C LEU A 84 -1.98 18.62 5.33
N ALA A 85 -1.26 17.57 5.70
CA ALA A 85 -1.50 16.77 6.90
C ALA A 85 -1.46 17.63 8.17
N ASN A 86 -0.48 18.54 8.29
CA ASN A 86 -0.36 19.44 9.44
C ASN A 86 -1.58 20.37 9.58
N ARG A 87 -2.22 20.79 8.48
CA ARG A 87 -3.43 21.63 8.52
C ARG A 87 -4.69 20.84 8.86
N TYR A 88 -4.75 19.56 8.45
CA TYR A 88 -5.92 18.70 8.67
C TYR A 88 -5.90 17.97 10.01
N GLN A 89 -4.71 17.69 10.58
CA GLN A 89 -4.59 16.97 11.84
C GLN A 89 -5.24 17.73 13.01
N ALA A 90 -5.25 19.06 12.95
CA ALA A 90 -5.95 19.92 13.92
C ALA A 90 -7.49 19.79 13.89
N ARG A 91 -8.06 19.16 12.85
CA ARG A 91 -9.52 19.05 12.63
C ARG A 91 -10.07 17.64 12.85
N LEU A 92 -9.23 16.67 13.19
CA LEU A 92 -9.66 15.28 13.37
C LEU A 92 -10.21 15.05 14.78
N THR A 93 -11.42 14.49 14.86
CA THR A 93 -12.08 14.15 16.13
C THR A 93 -11.58 12.83 16.73
N SER A 94 -11.01 11.95 15.90
CA SER A 94 -10.38 10.70 16.34
C SER A 94 -9.33 10.22 15.33
N PRO A 95 -8.37 9.38 15.76
CA PRO A 95 -7.46 8.70 14.84
C PRO A 95 -8.19 7.81 13.82
N TRP A 96 -9.31 7.20 14.21
CA TRP A 96 -10.14 6.35 13.35
C TRP A 96 -10.79 7.13 12.21
N GLN A 97 -11.12 8.41 12.43
CA GLN A 97 -11.62 9.29 11.38
C GLN A 97 -10.59 9.49 10.27
N GLY A 98 -9.31 9.67 10.64
CA GLY A 98 -8.22 9.82 9.67
C GLY A 98 -8.07 8.58 8.78
N TYR A 99 -8.09 7.39 9.37
CA TYR A 99 -8.09 6.14 8.59
C TYR A 99 -9.30 5.99 7.69
N ALA A 100 -10.49 6.26 8.22
CA ALA A 100 -11.73 6.09 7.47
C ALA A 100 -11.74 6.99 6.22
N ILE A 101 -11.32 8.25 6.37
CA ILE A 101 -11.20 9.20 5.25
C ILE A 101 -10.14 8.71 4.25
N ALA A 102 -8.95 8.34 4.71
CA ALA A 102 -7.88 7.88 3.82
C ALA A 102 -8.28 6.63 3.03
N MET A 103 -8.94 5.66 3.68
CA MET A 103 -9.42 4.45 3.00
C MET A 103 -10.58 4.76 2.04
N SER A 104 -11.51 5.65 2.40
CA SER A 104 -12.56 6.14 1.50
C SER A 104 -11.99 6.79 0.24
N ILE A 105 -10.95 7.64 0.38
CA ILE A 105 -10.26 8.24 -0.77
C ILE A 105 -9.61 7.14 -1.62
N ASN A 106 -8.95 6.16 -0.99
CA ASN A 106 -8.37 5.03 -1.71
C ASN A 106 -9.40 4.18 -2.45
N CYS A 107 -10.62 3.99 -1.93
CA CYS A 107 -11.70 3.33 -2.68
C CYS A 107 -12.01 4.09 -3.98
N LEU A 108 -12.17 5.42 -3.89
CA LEU A 108 -12.48 6.25 -5.05
C LEU A 108 -11.34 6.26 -6.07
N LEU A 109 -10.10 6.36 -5.58
CA LEU A 109 -8.91 6.30 -6.42
C LEU A 109 -8.79 4.93 -7.10
N LEU A 110 -8.92 3.82 -6.38
CA LEU A 110 -8.83 2.49 -6.98
C LEU A 110 -9.93 2.26 -8.03
N LEU A 111 -11.16 2.71 -7.76
CA LEU A 111 -12.25 2.66 -8.72
C LEU A 111 -11.92 3.49 -9.98
N ALA A 112 -11.46 4.72 -9.80
CA ALA A 112 -11.06 5.59 -10.92
C ALA A 112 -9.89 5.00 -11.72
N PHE A 113 -8.90 4.40 -11.05
CA PHE A 113 -7.76 3.71 -11.68
C PHE A 113 -8.26 2.55 -12.55
N MET A 114 -9.14 1.72 -11.99
CA MET A 114 -9.71 0.57 -12.69
C MET A 114 -10.53 1.00 -13.92
N LEU A 115 -11.41 1.99 -13.77
CA LEU A 115 -12.27 2.47 -14.86
C LEU A 115 -11.47 3.19 -15.94
N LEU A 116 -10.54 4.07 -15.56
CA LEU A 116 -9.69 4.78 -16.51
C LEU A 116 -8.76 3.82 -17.24
N GLY A 117 -8.12 2.89 -16.52
CA GLY A 117 -7.28 1.87 -17.14
C GLY A 117 -8.04 0.97 -18.11
N ALA A 118 -9.26 0.53 -17.75
CA ALA A 118 -10.12 -0.22 -18.65
C ALA A 118 -10.52 0.61 -19.90
N ALA A 119 -10.80 1.91 -19.74
CA ALA A 119 -11.12 2.79 -20.85
C ALA A 119 -9.91 2.99 -21.79
N LEU A 120 -8.72 3.29 -21.26
CA LEU A 120 -7.49 3.42 -22.04
C LEU A 120 -7.17 2.13 -22.81
N MET A 121 -7.35 0.97 -22.16
CA MET A 121 -7.17 -0.34 -22.78
C MET A 121 -8.17 -0.58 -23.92
N ARG A 122 -9.46 -0.27 -23.70
CA ARG A 122 -10.53 -0.45 -24.70
C ARG A 122 -10.34 0.46 -25.93
N HIS A 123 -9.80 1.67 -25.74
CA HIS A 123 -9.53 2.61 -26.81
C HIS A 123 -8.14 2.43 -27.46
N GLY A 124 -7.39 1.39 -27.08
CA GLY A 124 -6.07 1.11 -27.66
C GLY A 124 -5.00 2.16 -27.33
N GLN A 125 -5.20 2.92 -26.24
CA GLN A 125 -4.28 3.96 -25.78
C GLN A 125 -3.14 3.41 -24.91
N LEU A 126 -3.24 2.13 -24.50
CA LEU A 126 -2.16 1.33 -23.93
C LEU A 126 -1.50 0.54 -25.07
N GLY A 127 -0.55 1.16 -25.76
CA GLY A 127 0.25 0.54 -26.81
C GLY A 127 1.48 -0.19 -26.25
N ASP A 128 2.50 -0.39 -27.09
CA ASP A 128 3.76 -1.05 -26.67
C ASP A 128 4.72 -0.11 -25.93
N LYS A 129 4.56 1.21 -26.10
CA LYS A 129 5.39 2.23 -25.48
C LYS A 129 4.55 3.23 -24.69
N PRO A 130 5.07 3.77 -23.56
CA PRO A 130 4.37 4.79 -22.79
C PRO A 130 4.15 6.03 -23.66
N THR A 131 2.99 6.66 -23.46
CA THR A 131 2.63 7.94 -24.05
C THR A 131 2.08 8.88 -22.99
N LEU A 132 1.99 10.17 -23.29
CA LEU A 132 1.48 11.17 -22.36
C LEU A 132 0.04 10.86 -21.88
N ALA A 133 -0.75 10.16 -22.69
CA ALA A 133 -2.12 9.75 -22.36
C ALA A 133 -2.20 8.82 -21.14
N VAL A 134 -1.13 8.11 -20.80
CA VAL A 134 -1.07 7.17 -19.67
C VAL A 134 -0.71 7.86 -18.35
N MET A 135 -0.15 9.08 -18.40
CA MET A 135 0.31 9.82 -17.22
C MET A 135 -0.79 10.07 -16.17
N PRO A 136 -2.04 10.43 -16.53
CA PRO A 136 -3.10 10.58 -15.55
C PRO A 136 -3.38 9.29 -14.77
N LEU A 137 -3.40 8.14 -15.46
CA LEU A 137 -3.62 6.83 -14.83
C LEU A 137 -2.50 6.48 -13.84
N VAL A 138 -1.25 6.68 -14.26
CA VAL A 138 -0.08 6.41 -13.42
C VAL A 138 -0.04 7.36 -12.22
N THR A 139 -0.32 8.64 -12.42
CA THR A 139 -0.43 9.63 -11.33
C THR A 139 -1.48 9.20 -10.32
N LEU A 140 -2.63 8.70 -10.79
CA LEU A 140 -3.69 8.22 -9.93
C LEU A 140 -3.23 7.02 -9.09
N GLY A 141 -2.54 6.06 -9.71
CA GLY A 141 -1.91 4.94 -9.01
C GLY A 141 -0.88 5.40 -7.98
N LEU A 142 -0.06 6.41 -8.30
CA LEU A 142 0.94 6.97 -7.39
C LEU A 142 0.29 7.60 -6.16
N VAL A 143 -0.76 8.40 -6.35
CA VAL A 143 -1.52 9.00 -5.23
C VAL A 143 -2.14 7.90 -4.35
N PHE A 144 -2.73 6.88 -4.97
CA PHE A 144 -3.29 5.73 -4.24
C PHE A 144 -2.23 5.03 -3.39
N MET A 145 -1.09 4.66 -3.99
CA MET A 145 0.00 3.97 -3.28
C MET A 145 0.62 4.84 -2.19
N TYR A 146 0.69 6.15 -2.42
CA TYR A 146 1.17 7.10 -1.43
C TYR A 146 0.27 7.14 -0.19
N ILE A 147 -1.05 7.34 -0.38
CA ILE A 147 -2.04 7.35 0.71
C ILE A 147 -2.05 5.99 1.42
N GLN A 148 -1.96 4.89 0.66
CA GLN A 148 -1.86 3.56 1.22
C GLN A 148 -0.64 3.41 2.15
N ASN A 149 0.56 3.79 1.68
CA ASN A 149 1.77 3.73 2.49
C ASN A 149 1.66 4.63 3.74
N PHE A 150 1.01 5.78 3.63
CA PHE A 150 0.73 6.66 4.76
C PHE A 150 -0.16 5.96 5.81
N VAL A 151 -1.25 5.30 5.39
CA VAL A 151 -2.16 4.56 6.26
C VAL A 151 -1.44 3.45 7.02
N ILE A 152 -0.57 2.70 6.34
CA ILE A 152 0.19 1.62 7.01
C ILE A 152 1.19 2.22 8.01
N LYS A 153 1.90 3.29 7.64
CA LYS A 153 2.92 3.91 8.52
C LYS A 153 2.32 4.55 9.77
N HIS A 154 1.15 5.18 9.65
CA HIS A 154 0.51 5.85 10.77
C HIS A 154 -0.38 4.93 11.59
N GLY A 155 -0.60 3.70 11.08
CA GLY A 155 -1.40 2.55 11.56
C GLY A 155 -1.42 2.25 13.05
N GLY A 156 -0.61 2.91 13.87
CA GLY A 156 -0.54 2.69 15.32
C GLY A 156 0.07 1.34 15.69
N THR A 157 0.67 0.61 14.75
CA THR A 157 1.54 -0.52 15.07
C THR A 157 2.93 0.04 15.41
N ARG A 158 3.63 -0.55 16.39
CA ARG A 158 5.03 -0.19 16.71
C ARG A 158 6.02 -0.67 15.63
N GLN A 159 5.50 -1.18 14.51
CA GLN A 159 6.25 -1.87 13.46
C GLN A 159 5.89 -1.23 12.12
N PRO A 160 6.58 -0.16 11.70
CA PRO A 160 6.30 0.50 10.44
C PRO A 160 6.68 -0.43 9.29
N THR A 161 5.67 -0.99 8.61
CA THR A 161 5.84 -1.65 7.32
C THR A 161 5.39 -0.69 6.24
N ALA A 162 6.19 -0.46 5.21
CA ALA A 162 5.74 0.26 4.02
C ALA A 162 5.68 -0.74 2.87
N THR A 163 4.56 -0.79 2.14
CA THR A 163 4.41 -1.68 0.98
C THR A 163 5.35 -1.34 -0.18
N SER A 164 5.91 -0.12 -0.17
CA SER A 164 6.99 0.32 -1.07
C SER A 164 8.39 -0.16 -0.66
N VAL A 165 8.56 -0.70 0.54
CA VAL A 165 9.87 -1.05 1.13
C VAL A 165 9.90 -2.52 1.53
N VAL A 166 9.46 -3.39 0.62
CA VAL A 166 9.41 -4.84 0.86
C VAL A 166 10.80 -5.40 1.17
N THR A 167 11.89 -4.81 0.65
CA THR A 167 13.27 -5.16 1.03
C THR A 167 13.53 -5.01 2.53
N SER A 168 13.10 -3.90 3.15
CA SER A 168 13.24 -3.74 4.59
C SER A 168 12.35 -4.72 5.36
N VAL A 169 11.17 -5.07 4.82
CA VAL A 169 10.31 -6.10 5.43
C VAL A 169 10.98 -7.48 5.39
N TYR A 170 11.62 -7.87 4.28
CA TYR A 170 12.40 -9.12 4.20
C TYR A 170 13.58 -9.13 5.18
N VAL A 171 14.35 -8.04 5.23
CA VAL A 171 15.51 -7.94 6.12
C VAL A 171 15.08 -7.99 7.59
N LEU A 172 14.00 -7.28 7.96
CA LEU A 172 13.45 -7.32 9.30
C LEU A 172 12.90 -8.70 9.65
N MET A 173 12.18 -9.35 8.73
CA MET A 173 11.71 -10.73 8.90
C MET A 173 12.88 -11.67 9.21
N MET A 174 13.89 -11.70 8.34
CA MET A 174 15.04 -12.58 8.49
C MET A 174 15.85 -12.26 9.73
N SER A 175 16.07 -10.98 10.04
CA SER A 175 16.74 -10.55 11.26
C SER A 175 16.00 -11.02 12.51
N ARG A 176 14.67 -10.81 12.58
CA ARG A 176 13.86 -11.21 13.75
C ARG A 176 13.82 -12.72 13.92
N LEU A 177 13.61 -13.48 12.84
CA LEU A 177 13.60 -14.94 12.89
C LEU A 177 14.97 -15.53 13.23
N SER A 178 16.05 -15.02 12.63
CA SER A 178 17.42 -15.47 12.94
C SER A 178 17.80 -15.18 14.38
N SER A 179 17.31 -14.06 14.91
CA SER A 179 17.57 -13.66 16.28
C SER A 179 16.89 -14.56 17.34
N LEU A 180 15.99 -15.47 16.93
CA LEU A 180 15.44 -16.51 17.81
C LEU A 180 16.48 -17.54 18.24
N PHE A 181 17.53 -17.73 17.44
CA PHE A 181 18.60 -18.70 17.69
C PHE A 181 19.75 -18.13 18.53
N ALA A 182 19.69 -16.85 18.90
CA ALA A 182 20.71 -16.23 19.76
C ALA A 182 20.64 -16.79 21.20
N GLY A 183 21.80 -17.22 21.72
CA GLY A 183 21.93 -18.02 22.94
C GLY A 183 21.52 -17.36 24.27
N GLN A 184 21.24 -16.05 24.29
CA GLN A 184 20.94 -15.29 25.52
C GLN A 184 19.64 -14.49 25.41
N ARG A 185 18.49 -15.18 25.38
CA ARG A 185 17.17 -14.50 25.34
C ARG A 185 16.16 -15.16 26.23
N THR A 186 15.38 -14.35 26.95
CA THR A 186 14.31 -14.84 27.80
C THR A 186 13.20 -15.47 26.94
N ARG A 187 12.44 -16.42 27.52
CA ARG A 187 11.30 -17.06 26.82
C ARG A 187 10.29 -16.04 26.29
N ARG A 188 10.08 -14.94 27.02
CA ARG A 188 9.17 -13.85 26.61
C ARG A 188 9.69 -13.09 25.39
N GLU A 189 10.98 -12.76 25.35
CA GLU A 189 11.59 -12.09 24.19
C GLU A 189 11.49 -12.95 22.93
N ARG A 190 11.82 -14.25 23.03
CA ARG A 190 11.73 -15.17 21.88
C ARG A 190 10.34 -15.20 21.28
N VAL A 191 9.32 -15.24 22.14
CA VAL A 191 7.92 -15.23 21.71
C VAL A 191 7.58 -13.92 21.00
N VAL A 192 7.96 -12.76 21.55
CA VAL A 192 7.73 -11.46 20.89
C VAL A 192 8.37 -11.43 19.51
N LEU A 193 9.65 -11.78 19.41
CA LEU A 193 10.41 -11.78 18.15
C LEU A 193 9.84 -12.74 17.11
N PHE A 194 9.36 -13.90 17.55
CA PHE A 194 8.69 -14.84 16.67
C PHE A 194 7.41 -14.22 16.09
N HIS A 195 6.62 -13.55 16.92
CA HIS A 195 5.43 -12.84 16.44
C HIS A 195 5.75 -11.68 15.50
N GLU A 196 6.81 -10.91 15.74
CA GLU A 196 7.25 -9.88 14.80
C GLU A 196 7.69 -10.49 13.47
N GLY A 197 8.50 -11.55 13.51
CA GLY A 197 8.93 -12.28 12.31
C GLY A 197 7.74 -12.83 11.52
N MET A 198 6.78 -13.45 12.20
CA MET A 198 5.55 -13.96 11.60
C MET A 198 4.66 -12.85 11.03
N HIS A 199 4.61 -11.68 11.68
CA HIS A 199 3.90 -10.52 11.14
C HIS A 199 4.47 -10.11 9.77
N TYR A 200 5.79 -9.95 9.67
CA TYR A 200 6.44 -9.60 8.41
C TYR A 200 6.25 -10.68 7.34
N LEU A 201 6.33 -11.97 7.72
CA LEU A 201 6.04 -13.07 6.80
C LEU A 201 4.60 -13.01 6.26
N LEU A 202 3.62 -12.71 7.11
CA LEU A 202 2.22 -12.58 6.69
C LEU A 202 2.01 -11.36 5.79
N VAL A 203 2.67 -10.23 6.07
CA VAL A 203 2.66 -9.04 5.19
C VAL A 203 3.15 -9.42 3.78
N ILE A 204 4.28 -10.11 3.70
CA ILE A 204 4.84 -10.61 2.44
C ILE A 204 3.87 -11.59 1.75
N GLY A 205 3.34 -12.55 2.52
CA GLY A 205 2.40 -13.54 2.00
C GLY A 205 1.15 -12.90 1.40
N HIS A 206 0.54 -11.93 2.07
CA HIS A 206 -0.63 -11.22 1.56
C HIS A 206 -0.31 -10.42 0.29
N PHE A 207 0.85 -9.75 0.25
CA PHE A 207 1.31 -9.06 -0.96
C PHE A 207 1.45 -10.02 -2.15
N PHE A 208 2.12 -11.16 -1.96
CA PHE A 208 2.28 -12.16 -3.01
C PHE A 208 0.96 -12.78 -3.45
N ILE A 209 0.07 -13.11 -2.51
CA ILE A 209 -1.26 -13.66 -2.83
C ILE A 209 -2.06 -12.65 -3.65
N GLY A 210 -2.04 -11.36 -3.27
CA GLY A 210 -2.69 -10.30 -4.03
C GLY A 210 -2.14 -10.17 -5.45
N ALA A 211 -0.82 -10.12 -5.59
CA ALA A 211 -0.16 -10.07 -6.90
C ALA A 211 -0.48 -11.30 -7.75
N LEU A 212 -0.43 -12.51 -7.18
CA LEU A 212 -0.69 -13.76 -7.91
C LEU A 212 -2.15 -13.85 -8.39
N ILE A 213 -3.11 -13.61 -7.50
CA ILE A 213 -4.54 -13.65 -7.86
C ILE A 213 -4.82 -12.64 -8.97
N THR A 214 -4.34 -11.41 -8.82
CA THR A 214 -4.58 -10.36 -9.82
C THR A 214 -3.87 -10.65 -11.13
N ALA A 215 -2.67 -11.23 -11.14
CA ALA A 215 -1.98 -11.66 -12.36
C ALA A 215 -2.73 -12.77 -13.12
N LEU A 216 -3.38 -13.69 -12.39
CA LEU A 216 -4.18 -14.74 -13.02
C LEU A 216 -5.47 -14.16 -13.62
N LEU A 217 -6.15 -13.26 -12.90
CA LEU A 217 -7.38 -12.62 -13.34
C LEU A 217 -7.16 -11.60 -14.47
N SER A 218 -6.02 -10.90 -14.47
CA SER A 218 -5.72 -9.84 -15.43
C SER A 218 -5.65 -10.32 -16.87
N ARG A 219 -5.32 -11.60 -17.09
CA ARG A 219 -5.32 -12.24 -18.41
C ARG A 219 -6.70 -12.19 -19.09
N GLN A 220 -7.78 -12.23 -18.32
CA GLN A 220 -9.15 -12.25 -18.83
C GLN A 220 -9.86 -10.90 -18.64
N MET A 221 -9.57 -10.23 -17.52
CA MET A 221 -10.34 -9.05 -17.08
C MET A 221 -9.58 -7.73 -17.24
N GLY A 222 -8.29 -7.77 -17.61
CA GLY A 222 -7.44 -6.58 -17.65
C GLY A 222 -7.47 -5.82 -16.32
N PHE A 223 -7.79 -4.52 -16.37
CA PHE A 223 -7.90 -3.68 -15.18
C PHE A 223 -9.03 -4.09 -14.22
N TYR A 224 -10.09 -4.74 -14.70
CA TYR A 224 -11.19 -5.22 -13.82
C TYR A 224 -10.75 -6.36 -12.89
N SER A 225 -9.56 -6.93 -13.08
CA SER A 225 -8.94 -7.85 -12.13
C SER A 225 -8.69 -7.24 -10.74
N LEU A 226 -8.78 -5.90 -10.61
CA LEU A 226 -8.70 -5.17 -9.34
C LEU A 226 -10.02 -5.17 -8.55
N LEU A 227 -11.11 -5.72 -9.10
CA LEU A 227 -12.40 -5.76 -8.42
C LEU A 227 -12.35 -6.45 -7.04
N PRO A 228 -11.65 -7.59 -6.84
CA PRO A 228 -11.51 -8.19 -5.51
C PRO A 228 -10.80 -7.25 -4.51
N ALA A 229 -9.77 -6.52 -4.95
CA ALA A 229 -9.07 -5.55 -4.12
C ALA A 229 -9.98 -4.37 -3.74
N LEU A 230 -10.80 -3.88 -4.67
CA LEU A 230 -11.78 -2.83 -4.43
C LEU A 230 -12.86 -3.27 -3.43
N LEU A 231 -13.40 -4.49 -3.58
CA LEU A 231 -14.38 -5.04 -2.65
C LEU A 231 -13.80 -5.22 -1.25
N ALA A 232 -12.58 -5.75 -1.14
CA ALA A 232 -11.89 -5.88 0.14
C ALA A 232 -11.71 -4.51 0.80
N LEU A 233 -11.25 -3.51 0.06
CA LEU A 233 -11.04 -2.15 0.56
C LEU A 233 -12.36 -1.50 1.00
N LEU A 234 -13.44 -1.65 0.23
CA LEU A 234 -14.77 -1.14 0.56
C LEU A 234 -15.30 -1.74 1.88
N LEU A 235 -15.29 -3.06 1.99
CA LEU A 235 -15.76 -3.76 3.19
C LEU A 235 -14.98 -3.34 4.44
N PHE A 236 -13.66 -3.19 4.30
CA PHE A 236 -12.81 -2.76 5.40
C PHE A 236 -13.05 -1.30 5.77
N THR A 237 -13.21 -0.42 4.77
CA THR A 237 -13.53 1.00 4.97
C THR A 237 -14.83 1.16 5.76
N LEU A 238 -15.87 0.42 5.40
CA LEU A 238 -17.15 0.40 6.13
C LEU A 238 -16.95 -0.04 7.59
N ARG A 239 -16.15 -1.09 7.82
CA ARG A 239 -15.82 -1.56 9.17
C ARG A 239 -15.09 -0.50 10.00
N ILE A 240 -14.19 0.28 9.40
CA ILE A 240 -13.50 1.40 10.09
C ILE A 240 -14.48 2.52 10.42
N TRP A 241 -15.39 2.88 9.51
CA TRP A 241 -16.43 3.88 9.78
C TRP A 241 -17.35 3.47 10.94
N VAL A 242 -17.78 2.22 10.99
CA VAL A 242 -18.57 1.67 12.12
C VAL A 242 -17.79 1.78 13.44
N ARG A 243 -16.49 1.46 13.42
CA ARG A 243 -15.59 1.59 14.58
C ARG A 243 -15.47 3.04 15.05
N HIS A 244 -15.33 3.98 14.13
CA HIS A 244 -15.28 5.41 14.45
C HIS A 244 -16.60 5.91 15.06
N GLY A 245 -17.75 5.49 14.50
CA GLY A 245 -19.06 5.83 15.04
C GLY A 245 -19.25 5.33 16.49
N ARG A 246 -18.83 4.09 16.77
CA ARG A 246 -18.84 3.54 18.14
C ARG A 246 -17.89 4.26 19.07
N TYR A 247 -16.70 4.65 18.59
CA TYR A 247 -15.74 5.41 19.38
C TYR A 247 -16.35 6.74 19.81
N ARG A 248 -16.90 7.53 18.88
CA ARG A 248 -17.57 8.80 19.19
C ARG A 248 -18.70 8.63 20.20
N ALA A 249 -19.59 7.65 20.00
CA ALA A 249 -20.67 7.39 20.94
C ALA A 249 -20.18 7.08 22.37
N LEU A 250 -19.03 6.43 22.53
CA LEU A 250 -18.45 6.15 23.84
C LEU A 250 -17.76 7.38 24.45
N THR A 251 -17.12 8.23 23.64
CA THR A 251 -16.53 9.49 24.09
C THR A 251 -17.61 10.48 24.54
N ASP A 252 -18.71 10.58 23.79
CA ASP A 252 -19.86 11.45 24.12
C ASP A 252 -20.56 11.00 25.42
N LEU A 253 -20.47 9.70 25.75
CA LEU A 253 -20.97 9.13 27.01
C LEU A 253 -19.96 9.21 28.18
N GLY A 254 -18.78 9.80 27.97
CA GLY A 254 -17.73 9.92 29.01
C GLY A 254 -17.13 8.59 29.46
N ARG A 255 -17.18 7.54 28.63
CA ARG A 255 -16.74 6.17 28.98
C ARG A 255 -15.34 5.81 28.49
N VAL A 256 -14.60 6.77 27.92
CA VAL A 256 -13.25 6.62 27.36
C VAL A 256 -12.38 7.79 27.80
#